data_AF-S6GDC4-F1
#
_entry.id   AF-S6GDC4-F1
#
_cell.length_a   1.000
_cell.length_b   1.000
_cell.length_c   1.000
_cell.angle_alpha   90.00
_cell.angle_beta   90.00
_cell.angle_gamma   90.00
#
_symmetry.space_group_name_H-M   'P 1'
#
loop_
_entity.id
_entity.type
_entity.pdbx_description
1 polymer ?
#
loop_
_entity_poly.entity_id
_entity_poly.type
_entity_poly.pdbx_seq_one_letter_code
_entity_poly.pdbx_strand_id
1 'polypeptide(L)'
;MQPLADKSLASVIDIKAFTFEYSEVQDRIRLSGNLYNDGQEVSFWITRRLALRLLNAAIDLIERTSPAVALAPSDHRSAMAMFEHQSAQLALSATVGLNADFIVTKEGSGAAPEPKIAANILQRLDISCKNQQYKLSFYTSSTADVVAESSIDYNQLHQIISLIHRGAKVLDWGVSDNLFLAVGASEYTLQ
;
A
#
# COMPACT_ATOMS: atom_id res chain seq x y z
N MET A 1 40.81 3.98 -27.71
CA MET A 1 40.69 3.71 -26.26
C MET A 1 39.70 4.69 -25.66
N GLN A 2 38.48 4.22 -25.40
CA GLN A 2 37.48 4.82 -24.50
C GLN A 2 36.75 3.62 -23.89
N PRO A 3 36.59 3.51 -22.56
CA PRO A 3 35.80 2.45 -21.99
C PRO A 3 34.32 2.76 -22.24
N LEU A 4 33.63 1.78 -22.83
CA LEU A 4 32.18 1.73 -22.93
C LEU A 4 31.64 1.77 -21.50
N ALA A 5 30.91 2.83 -21.16
CA ALA A 5 30.27 2.95 -19.87
C ALA A 5 29.39 1.72 -19.65
N ASP A 6 29.73 0.96 -18.61
CA ASP A 6 28.92 -0.12 -18.08
C ASP A 6 27.60 0.50 -17.61
N LYS A 7 26.58 0.43 -18.47
CA LYS A 7 25.20 0.68 -18.08
C LYS A 7 24.85 -0.46 -17.14
N SER A 8 25.12 -0.26 -15.86
CA SER A 8 24.49 -1.00 -14.77
C SER A 8 22.99 -1.05 -15.06
N LEU A 9 22.53 -2.21 -15.53
CA LEU A 9 21.12 -2.55 -15.57
C LEU A 9 20.69 -2.54 -14.10
N ALA A 10 20.10 -1.44 -13.64
CA ALA A 10 19.49 -1.40 -12.33
C ALA A 10 18.45 -2.53 -12.31
N SER A 11 18.77 -3.62 -11.62
CA SER A 11 17.89 -4.78 -11.52
C SER A 11 16.66 -4.36 -10.73
N VAL A 12 15.48 -4.68 -11.27
CA VAL A 12 14.21 -4.45 -10.58
C VAL A 12 14.23 -5.19 -9.23
N ILE A 13 13.99 -4.45 -8.15
CA ILE A 13 14.04 -5.00 -6.79
C ILE A 13 12.76 -5.78 -6.50
N ASP A 14 12.88 -7.04 -6.09
CA ASP A 14 11.75 -7.89 -5.69
C ASP A 14 11.46 -7.71 -4.19
N ILE A 15 10.32 -7.09 -3.88
CA ILE A 15 9.88 -6.82 -2.52
C ILE A 15 9.11 -8.02 -1.99
N LYS A 16 9.69 -8.67 -0.97
CA LYS A 16 9.09 -9.81 -0.27
C LYS A 16 8.45 -9.44 1.06
N ALA A 17 8.87 -8.32 1.65
CA ALA A 17 8.28 -7.80 2.86
C ALA A 17 8.06 -6.30 2.80
N PHE A 18 6.97 -5.81 3.38
CA PHE A 18 6.69 -4.38 3.49
C PHE A 18 6.68 -3.92 4.94
N THR A 19 7.20 -2.73 5.15
CA THR A 19 7.13 -1.97 6.40
C THR A 19 6.60 -0.57 6.10
N PHE A 20 5.74 -0.05 6.97
CA PHE A 20 5.12 1.26 6.83
C PHE A 20 5.46 2.14 8.02
N GLU A 21 5.85 3.39 7.76
CA GLU A 21 6.11 4.40 8.78
C GLU A 21 5.35 5.67 8.38
N TYR A 22 4.78 6.38 9.35
CA TYR A 22 3.99 7.58 9.10
C TYR A 22 4.71 8.80 9.67
N SER A 23 5.11 9.71 8.79
CA SER A 23 5.80 10.94 9.18
C SER A 23 4.83 12.12 9.16
N GLU A 24 4.41 12.56 10.34
CA GLU A 24 3.59 13.77 10.51
C GLU A 24 4.35 15.02 10.01
N VAL A 25 5.66 15.08 10.26
CA VAL A 25 6.53 16.22 9.88
C VAL A 25 6.63 16.37 8.36
N GLN A 26 6.80 15.26 7.64
CA GLN A 26 6.92 15.28 6.19
C GLN A 26 5.56 15.24 5.47
N ASP A 27 4.47 15.04 6.20
CA ASP A 27 3.12 14.77 5.69
C ASP A 27 3.11 13.63 4.65
N ARG A 28 3.79 12.52 4.98
CA ARG A 28 4.04 11.39 4.05
C ARG A 28 4.05 10.05 4.78
N ILE A 29 3.69 9.01 4.02
CA ILE A 29 3.82 7.61 4.43
C ILE A 29 5.08 7.05 3.80
N ARG A 30 5.98 6.49 4.59
CA ARG A 30 7.10 5.70 4.10
C ARG A 30 6.64 4.27 3.88
N LEU A 31 6.97 3.69 2.73
CA LEU A 31 6.88 2.27 2.45
C LEU A 31 8.29 1.76 2.19
N SER A 32 8.78 0.87 3.06
CA SER A 32 10.07 0.21 2.93
C SER A 32 9.85 -1.24 2.52
N GLY A 33 10.47 -1.65 1.42
CA GLY A 33 10.57 -3.04 1.00
C GLY A 33 11.81 -3.68 1.61
N ASN A 34 11.67 -4.91 2.12
CA ASN A 34 12.79 -5.75 2.58
C ASN A 34 13.61 -5.17 3.76
N LEU A 35 13.05 -4.26 4.55
CA LEU A 35 13.77 -3.58 5.64
C LEU A 35 14.33 -4.55 6.70
N TYR A 36 13.59 -5.62 7.01
CA TYR A 36 13.93 -6.59 8.05
C TYR A 36 14.13 -8.00 7.52
N ASN A 37 14.51 -8.14 6.26
CA ASN A 37 14.83 -9.44 5.66
C ASN A 37 16.15 -9.36 4.87
N ASP A 38 16.60 -10.49 4.33
CA ASP A 38 17.87 -10.58 3.58
C ASP A 38 17.77 -10.08 2.12
N GLY A 39 16.63 -9.51 1.74
CA GLY A 39 16.40 -8.96 0.41
C GLY A 39 17.05 -7.59 0.23
N GLN A 40 17.18 -7.17 -1.03
CA GLN A 40 17.64 -5.81 -1.32
C GLN A 40 16.59 -4.80 -0.80
N GLU A 41 17.00 -3.95 0.14
CA GLU A 41 16.15 -2.90 0.71
C GLU A 41 15.82 -1.85 -0.36
N VAL A 42 14.59 -1.35 -0.33
CA VAL A 42 14.15 -0.18 -1.10
C VAL A 42 13.18 0.63 -0.27
N SER A 43 13.19 1.95 -0.38
CA SER A 43 12.29 2.82 0.39
C SER A 43 11.63 3.86 -0.49
N PHE A 44 10.35 4.09 -0.25
CA PHE A 44 9.53 5.03 -0.99
C PHE A 44 8.72 5.95 -0.06
N TRP A 45 8.62 7.22 -0.44
CA TRP A 45 7.65 8.15 0.11
C TRP A 45 6.37 8.14 -0.73
N ILE A 46 5.27 7.73 -0.11
CA ILE A 46 3.92 7.87 -0.64
C ILE A 46 3.39 9.24 -0.21
N THR A 47 3.09 10.06 -1.20
CA THR A 47 2.49 11.39 -0.99
C THR A 47 0.99 11.27 -0.71
N ARG A 48 0.42 12.28 -0.03
CA ARG A 48 -1.03 12.41 0.15
C ARG A 48 -1.82 12.19 -1.13
N ARG A 49 -1.44 12.86 -2.23
CA ARG A 49 -2.11 12.73 -3.52
C ARG A 49 -2.11 11.30 -4.05
N LEU A 50 -0.98 10.59 -3.95
CA LEU A 50 -0.88 9.22 -4.43
C LEU A 50 -1.69 8.26 -3.56
N ALA A 51 -1.60 8.39 -2.23
CA ALA A 51 -2.36 7.56 -1.30
C ALA A 51 -3.87 7.70 -1.51
N LEU A 52 -4.40 8.93 -1.57
CA LEU A 52 -5.83 9.14 -1.79
C LEU A 52 -6.32 8.57 -3.13
N ARG A 53 -5.52 8.70 -4.19
CA ARG A 53 -5.84 8.08 -5.49
C ARG A 53 -5.83 6.56 -5.41
N LEU A 54 -4.88 5.96 -4.69
CA LEU A 54 -4.80 4.52 -4.50
C LEU A 54 -5.99 4.01 -3.69
N LEU A 55 -6.37 4.68 -2.60
CA LEU A 55 -7.52 4.31 -1.78
C LEU A 55 -8.84 4.36 -2.57
N ASN A 56 -9.03 5.39 -3.40
CA ASN A 56 -10.20 5.47 -4.28
C ASN A 56 -10.19 4.37 -5.34
N ALA A 57 -9.04 4.12 -5.99
CA ALA A 57 -8.91 3.08 -7.00
C ALA A 57 -9.01 1.65 -6.43
N ALA A 58 -8.73 1.47 -5.14
CA ALA A 58 -8.81 0.18 -4.46
C ALA A 58 -10.25 -0.35 -4.39
N ILE A 59 -11.25 0.54 -4.30
CA ILE A 59 -12.67 0.17 -4.33
C ILE A 59 -12.98 -0.52 -5.66
N ASP A 60 -12.71 0.16 -6.78
CA ASP A 60 -12.93 -0.38 -8.13
C ASP A 60 -12.11 -1.65 -8.39
N LEU A 61 -10.86 -1.70 -7.88
CA LEU A 61 -10.01 -2.87 -8.02
C LEU A 61 -10.66 -4.09 -7.37
N ILE A 62 -11.04 -3.97 -6.10
CA ILE A 62 -11.63 -5.08 -5.32
C ILE A 62 -12.95 -5.54 -5.92
N GLU A 63 -13.82 -4.62 -6.34
CA GLU A 63 -15.06 -4.98 -7.02
C GLU A 63 -14.85 -5.81 -8.29
N ARG A 64 -13.75 -5.56 -9.01
CA ARG A 64 -13.44 -6.26 -10.26
C ARG A 64 -12.67 -7.57 -10.06
N THR A 65 -11.90 -7.68 -8.99
CA THR A 65 -10.97 -8.80 -8.80
C THR A 65 -11.41 -9.79 -7.74
N SER A 66 -12.38 -9.44 -6.88
CA SER A 66 -13.01 -10.38 -5.94
C SER A 66 -14.23 -11.06 -6.57
N PRO A 67 -14.23 -12.40 -6.70
CA PRO A 67 -15.42 -13.12 -7.14
C PRO A 67 -16.62 -12.92 -6.20
N ALA A 68 -16.39 -12.85 -4.88
CA ALA A 68 -17.48 -12.71 -3.91
C ALA A 68 -18.14 -11.33 -4.00
N VAL A 69 -17.34 -10.27 -4.14
CA VAL A 69 -17.88 -8.91 -4.32
C VAL A 69 -18.55 -8.76 -5.68
N ALA A 70 -17.93 -9.27 -6.75
CA ALA A 70 -18.48 -9.17 -8.10
C ALA A 70 -19.84 -9.87 -8.25
N LEU A 71 -20.02 -11.03 -7.59
CA LEU A 71 -21.25 -11.82 -7.61
C LEU A 71 -22.31 -11.33 -6.61
N ALA A 72 -21.95 -10.47 -5.66
CA ALA A 72 -22.92 -9.91 -4.72
C ALA A 72 -23.90 -8.95 -5.43
N PRO A 73 -25.18 -8.90 -4.98
CA PRO A 73 -26.12 -7.86 -5.40
C PRO A 73 -25.51 -6.46 -5.20
N SER A 74 -25.82 -5.52 -6.09
CA SER A 74 -25.25 -4.15 -6.06
C SER A 74 -25.26 -3.53 -4.67
N ASP A 75 -26.38 -3.69 -3.96
CA ASP A 75 -26.64 -3.07 -2.67
C ASP A 75 -25.84 -3.72 -1.52
N HIS A 76 -25.17 -4.86 -1.79
CA HIS A 76 -24.38 -5.62 -0.83
C HIS A 76 -22.89 -5.67 -1.18
N ARG A 77 -22.46 -5.14 -2.33
CA ARG A 77 -21.06 -5.18 -2.76
C ARG A 77 -20.12 -4.48 -1.77
N SER A 78 -20.50 -3.28 -1.34
CA SER A 78 -19.74 -2.51 -0.35
C SER A 78 -19.62 -3.24 0.99
N ALA A 79 -20.71 -3.87 1.46
CA ALA A 79 -20.70 -4.68 2.68
C ALA A 79 -19.80 -5.92 2.54
N MET A 80 -19.85 -6.59 1.39
CA MET A 80 -18.98 -7.74 1.10
C MET A 80 -17.51 -7.34 1.05
N ALA A 81 -17.17 -6.24 0.37
CA ALA A 81 -15.81 -5.72 0.30
C ALA A 81 -15.29 -5.32 1.69
N MET A 82 -16.15 -4.73 2.53
CA MET A 82 -15.81 -4.43 3.92
C MET A 82 -15.54 -5.69 4.73
N PHE A 83 -16.37 -6.72 4.59
CA PHE A 83 -16.19 -8.00 5.28
C PHE A 83 -14.87 -8.68 4.90
N GLU A 84 -14.55 -8.73 3.60
CA GLU A 84 -13.27 -9.27 3.12
C GLU A 84 -12.08 -8.46 3.65
N HIS A 85 -12.21 -7.12 3.66
CA HIS A 85 -11.17 -6.25 4.21
C HIS A 85 -10.94 -6.44 5.71
N GLN A 86 -12.00 -6.59 6.50
CA GLN A 86 -11.89 -6.88 7.93
C GLN A 86 -11.29 -8.27 8.17
N SER A 87 -11.69 -9.26 7.37
CA SER A 87 -11.15 -10.62 7.45
C SER A 87 -9.64 -10.66 7.17
N ALA A 88 -9.18 -9.94 6.13
CA ALA A 88 -7.77 -9.83 5.80
C ALA A 88 -6.94 -9.12 6.90
N GLN A 89 -7.53 -8.15 7.59
CA GLN A 89 -6.87 -7.47 8.73
C GLN A 89 -6.71 -8.39 9.94
N LEU A 90 -7.66 -9.29 10.20
CA LEU A 90 -7.51 -10.30 11.27
C LEU A 90 -6.40 -11.30 10.95
N ALA A 91 -6.17 -11.60 9.67
CA ALA A 91 -5.09 -12.47 9.20
C ALA A 91 -3.69 -11.81 9.22
N LEU A 92 -3.62 -10.48 9.43
CA LEU A 92 -2.38 -9.71 9.42
C LEU A 92 -1.42 -10.16 10.53
N SER A 93 -1.97 -10.63 11.67
CA SER A 93 -1.20 -11.21 12.78
C SER A 93 -0.51 -12.55 12.45
N ALA A 94 -0.88 -13.20 11.33
CA ALA A 94 -0.37 -14.52 10.93
C ALA A 94 0.46 -14.50 9.63
N THR A 95 0.53 -13.35 8.94
CA THR A 95 1.12 -13.26 7.60
C THR A 95 2.61 -12.93 7.66
N VAL A 96 3.47 -13.91 7.36
CA VAL A 96 4.92 -13.73 7.21
C VAL A 96 5.18 -12.78 6.02
N GLY A 97 5.78 -11.61 6.28
CA GLY A 97 6.20 -10.66 5.24
C GLY A 97 5.50 -9.29 5.29
N LEU A 98 4.41 -9.13 6.04
CA LEU A 98 3.87 -7.80 6.33
C LEU A 98 4.18 -7.47 7.79
N ASN A 99 5.41 -7.03 8.01
CA ASN A 99 5.80 -6.47 9.31
C ASN A 99 5.25 -5.05 9.38
N ALA A 100 3.99 -4.96 9.81
CA ALA A 100 3.38 -3.71 10.24
C ALA A 100 3.92 -3.33 11.62
N ASP A 101 5.24 -3.11 11.71
CA ASP A 101 5.80 -2.40 12.85
C ASP A 101 5.22 -1.00 12.82
N PHE A 102 4.32 -0.74 13.76
CA PHE A 102 3.65 0.54 13.92
C PHE A 102 4.65 1.55 14.46
N ILE A 103 5.37 2.20 13.56
CA ILE A 103 6.31 3.26 13.91
C ILE A 103 5.71 4.57 13.42
N VAL A 104 5.11 5.31 14.35
CA VAL A 104 4.77 6.72 14.13
C VAL A 104 5.97 7.52 14.61
N THR A 105 6.77 8.02 13.68
CA THR A 105 7.88 8.91 14.01
C THR A 105 7.33 10.33 14.18
N LYS A 106 7.19 10.73 15.45
CA LYS A 106 7.13 12.14 15.83
C LYS A 106 8.57 12.61 16.01
N GLU A 107 8.86 13.86 15.66
CA GLU A 107 10.17 14.45 15.92
C GLU A 107 10.58 14.18 17.40
N GLY A 108 11.72 13.49 17.58
CA GLY A 108 12.27 13.19 18.91
C GLY A 108 11.92 11.84 19.56
N SER A 109 11.14 10.95 18.93
CA SER A 109 10.90 9.60 19.47
C SER A 109 12.01 8.63 19.08
N GLY A 110 12.93 8.35 20.00
CA GLY A 110 14.05 7.43 19.78
C GLY A 110 13.63 5.95 19.60
N ALA A 111 14.56 5.21 18.99
CA ALA A 111 14.69 3.75 18.96
C ALA A 111 13.87 2.92 17.94
N ALA A 112 13.51 3.49 16.78
CA ALA A 112 13.30 2.66 15.60
C ALA A 112 14.65 2.50 14.85
N PRO A 113 15.00 1.31 14.32
CA PRO A 113 16.16 1.17 13.46
C PRO A 113 15.98 2.08 12.25
N GLU A 114 16.88 3.06 12.10
CA GLU A 114 16.85 3.94 10.94
C GLU A 114 17.07 3.09 9.68
N PRO A 115 16.18 3.22 8.70
CA PRO A 115 16.32 2.50 7.44
C PRO A 115 17.61 2.93 6.73
N LYS A 116 18.33 1.94 6.19
CA LYS A 116 19.71 2.12 5.70
C LYS A 116 19.76 2.93 4.41
N ILE A 117 18.63 3.03 3.71
CA ILE A 117 18.53 3.69 2.41
C ILE A 117 17.60 4.91 2.49
N ALA A 118 17.95 5.99 1.79
CA ALA A 118 17.10 7.15 1.63
C ALA A 118 15.84 6.81 0.80
N ALA A 119 14.68 7.27 1.25
CA ALA A 119 13.42 7.03 0.56
C ALA A 119 13.25 7.93 -0.67
N ASN A 120 12.92 7.33 -1.81
CA ASN A 120 12.59 8.06 -3.05
C ASN A 120 11.10 8.40 -3.12
N ILE A 121 10.72 9.50 -3.77
CA ILE A 121 9.30 9.81 -3.97
C ILE A 121 8.69 8.80 -4.95
N LEU A 122 7.65 8.09 -4.51
CA LEU A 122 6.86 7.22 -5.37
C LEU A 122 5.96 8.09 -6.26
N GLN A 123 6.13 7.96 -7.57
CA GLN A 123 5.31 8.71 -8.54
C GLN A 123 4.09 7.91 -9.00
N ARG A 124 4.27 6.60 -9.17
CA ARG A 124 3.23 5.69 -9.66
C ARG A 124 3.38 4.33 -9.02
N LEU A 125 2.25 3.74 -8.69
CA LEU A 125 2.09 2.35 -8.30
C LEU A 125 1.06 1.75 -9.26
N ASP A 126 1.49 0.79 -10.07
CA ASP A 126 0.58 0.02 -10.91
C ASP A 126 0.24 -1.28 -10.21
N ILE A 127 -1.05 -1.66 -10.25
CA ILE A 127 -1.56 -2.90 -9.69
C ILE A 127 -2.24 -3.67 -10.82
N SER A 128 -1.74 -4.87 -11.10
CA SER A 128 -2.36 -5.80 -12.05
C SER A 128 -2.75 -7.09 -11.34
N CYS A 129 -3.85 -7.71 -11.75
CA CYS A 129 -4.33 -8.97 -11.18
C CYS A 129 -4.41 -10.04 -12.27
N LYS A 130 -3.83 -11.21 -12.00
CA LYS A 130 -3.96 -12.40 -12.84
C LYS A 130 -4.07 -13.63 -11.94
N ASN A 131 -5.09 -14.46 -12.14
CA ASN A 131 -5.30 -15.69 -11.37
C ASN A 131 -5.30 -15.46 -9.84
N GLN A 132 -5.93 -14.38 -9.38
CA GLN A 132 -5.99 -13.95 -7.95
C GLN A 132 -4.62 -13.60 -7.33
N GLN A 133 -3.58 -13.45 -8.14
CA GLN A 133 -2.29 -12.92 -7.73
C GLN A 133 -2.16 -11.48 -8.24
N TYR A 134 -1.77 -10.59 -7.34
CA TYR A 134 -1.60 -9.18 -7.63
C TYR A 134 -0.12 -8.88 -7.81
N LYS A 135 0.21 -8.22 -8.91
CA LYS A 135 1.54 -7.67 -9.15
C LYS A 135 1.51 -6.17 -8.92
N LEU A 136 2.33 -5.72 -7.98
CA LEU A 136 2.61 -4.32 -7.69
C LEU A 136 3.88 -3.91 -8.43
N SER A 137 3.85 -2.81 -9.19
CA SER A 137 5.02 -2.24 -9.87
C SER A 137 5.22 -0.79 -9.45
N PHE A 138 6.42 -0.47 -8.95
CA PHE A 138 6.76 0.80 -8.31
C PHE A 138 7.64 1.65 -9.22
N TYR A 139 7.27 2.92 -9.42
CA TYR A 139 7.98 3.86 -10.28
C TYR A 139 8.32 5.15 -9.53
N THR A 140 9.55 5.63 -9.72
CA THR A 140 10.04 6.89 -9.15
C THR A 140 10.26 7.93 -10.25
N SER A 141 10.54 9.18 -9.86
CA SER A 141 10.80 10.26 -10.82
C SER A 141 12.11 10.13 -11.59
N SER A 142 13.03 9.28 -11.11
CA SER A 142 14.36 9.15 -11.67
C SER A 142 14.40 8.31 -12.94
N THR A 143 13.43 7.40 -13.13
CA THR A 143 13.41 6.45 -14.25
C THR A 143 11.99 6.24 -14.74
N ALA A 144 11.82 6.08 -16.06
CA ALA A 144 10.54 5.62 -16.62
C ALA A 144 10.30 4.12 -16.34
N ASP A 145 11.38 3.39 -16.06
CA ASP A 145 11.37 1.96 -15.78
C ASP A 145 10.93 1.64 -14.35
N VAL A 146 10.44 0.42 -14.17
CA VAL A 146 10.05 -0.13 -12.87
C VAL A 146 11.29 -0.23 -11.99
N VAL A 147 11.21 0.31 -10.77
CA VAL A 147 12.33 0.29 -9.80
C VAL A 147 12.20 -0.91 -8.86
N ALA A 148 10.97 -1.28 -8.50
CA ALA A 148 10.69 -2.43 -7.67
C ALA A 148 9.37 -3.09 -8.06
N GLU A 149 9.22 -4.36 -7.72
CA GLU A 149 8.01 -5.15 -7.92
C GLU A 149 7.70 -6.00 -6.70
N SER A 150 6.43 -6.39 -6.58
CA SER A 150 6.02 -7.41 -5.61
C SER A 150 4.87 -8.23 -6.17
N SER A 151 4.84 -9.51 -5.80
CA SER A 151 3.73 -10.41 -6.09
C SER A 151 3.07 -10.80 -4.78
N ILE A 152 1.82 -10.41 -4.62
CA ILE A 152 1.05 -10.57 -3.38
C ILE A 152 -0.28 -11.28 -3.63
N ASP A 153 -0.82 -11.90 -2.58
CA ASP A 153 -2.17 -12.47 -2.61
C ASP A 153 -3.25 -11.42 -2.27
N TYR A 154 -4.50 -11.89 -2.27
CA TYR A 154 -5.66 -11.05 -1.98
C TYR A 154 -5.67 -10.48 -0.56
N ASN A 155 -5.28 -11.28 0.43
CA ASN A 155 -5.24 -10.83 1.82
C ASN A 155 -4.17 -9.75 1.99
N GLN A 156 -2.98 -9.99 1.46
CA GLN A 156 -1.86 -9.05 1.47
C GLN A 156 -2.22 -7.72 0.79
N LEU A 157 -2.99 -7.75 -0.30
CA LEU A 157 -3.51 -6.54 -0.93
C LEU A 157 -4.39 -5.72 0.03
N HIS A 158 -5.38 -6.35 0.68
CA HIS A 158 -6.23 -5.67 1.67
C HIS A 158 -5.43 -5.15 2.87
N GLN A 159 -4.41 -5.89 3.31
CA GLN A 159 -3.53 -5.49 4.40
C GLN A 159 -2.71 -4.25 4.03
N ILE A 160 -2.11 -4.20 2.84
CA ILE A 160 -1.41 -3.01 2.33
C ILE A 160 -2.35 -1.81 2.22
N ILE A 161 -3.55 -2.02 1.67
CA ILE A 161 -4.57 -0.98 1.57
C ILE A 161 -4.97 -0.46 2.97
N SER A 162 -5.14 -1.35 3.95
CA SER A 162 -5.43 -1.00 5.34
C SER A 162 -4.33 -0.13 5.95
N LEU A 163 -3.05 -0.48 5.71
CA LEU A 163 -1.92 0.30 6.22
C LEU A 163 -1.86 1.70 5.60
N ILE A 164 -2.10 1.82 4.29
CA ILE A 164 -2.19 3.13 3.62
C ILE A 164 -3.37 3.95 4.16
N HIS A 165 -4.54 3.33 4.34
CA HIS A 165 -5.73 3.98 4.90
C HIS A 165 -5.50 4.45 6.34
N ARG A 166 -4.90 3.60 7.17
CA ARG A 166 -4.50 3.94 8.55
C ARG A 166 -3.51 5.10 8.58
N GLY A 167 -2.50 5.10 7.72
CA GLY A 167 -1.56 6.21 7.60
C GLY A 167 -2.27 7.52 7.23
N ALA A 168 -3.20 7.47 6.28
CA ALA A 168 -4.01 8.61 5.90
C ALA A 168 -4.91 9.13 7.04
N LYS A 169 -5.42 8.25 7.91
CA LYS A 169 -6.15 8.64 9.13
C LYS A 169 -5.23 9.31 10.16
N VAL A 170 -4.05 8.72 10.42
CA VAL A 170 -3.07 9.26 11.38
C VAL A 170 -2.57 10.63 10.96
N LEU A 171 -2.35 10.84 9.66
CA LEU A 171 -1.89 12.11 9.09
C LEU A 171 -3.05 13.10 8.80
N ASP A 172 -4.28 12.79 9.21
CA ASP A 172 -5.47 13.63 9.02
C ASP A 172 -5.70 14.07 7.57
N TRP A 173 -5.62 13.13 6.62
CA TRP A 173 -5.81 13.43 5.20
C TRP A 173 -7.27 13.56 4.75
N GLY A 174 -8.22 13.41 5.67
CA GLY A 174 -9.66 13.53 5.40
C GLY A 174 -10.27 12.29 4.74
N VAL A 175 -9.75 11.09 5.02
CA VAL A 175 -10.36 9.83 4.58
C VAL A 175 -11.48 9.41 5.54
N SER A 176 -12.51 8.76 5.01
CA SER A 176 -13.60 8.19 5.82
C SER A 176 -13.08 7.14 6.80
N ASP A 177 -13.83 6.92 7.90
CA ASP A 177 -13.47 5.89 8.89
C ASP A 177 -13.44 4.48 8.32
N ASN A 178 -14.29 4.23 7.32
CA ASN A 178 -14.49 2.97 6.65
C ASN A 178 -14.18 3.14 5.16
N LEU A 179 -13.23 2.35 4.65
CA LEU A 179 -12.73 2.50 3.28
C LEU A 179 -13.78 2.12 2.20
N PHE A 180 -14.53 1.04 2.42
CA PHE A 180 -15.51 0.51 1.45
C PHE A 180 -16.95 0.94 1.73
N LEU A 181 -17.19 2.16 2.24
CA LEU A 181 -18.56 2.65 2.38
C LEU A 181 -19.22 2.88 1.03
N ALA A 182 -20.47 2.44 0.90
CA ALA A 182 -21.31 2.81 -0.22
C ALA A 182 -21.57 4.32 -0.17
N VAL A 183 -21.31 5.03 -1.28
CA VAL A 183 -21.78 6.41 -1.46
C VAL A 183 -23.29 6.34 -1.63
N GLY A 184 -24.02 6.46 -0.51
CA GLY A 184 -25.49 6.34 -0.52
C GLY A 184 -26.15 6.07 0.84
N ALA A 185 -25.40 5.63 1.85
CA ALA A 185 -25.93 5.51 3.21
C ALA A 185 -25.93 6.88 3.94
N SER A 186 -26.58 7.89 3.37
CA SER A 186 -27.11 8.97 4.21
C SER A 186 -28.26 8.37 5.01
N GLU A 187 -28.08 8.32 6.33
CA GLU A 187 -29.13 8.00 7.28
C GLU A 187 -30.32 8.94 7.03
N TYR A 188 -31.36 8.47 6.36
CA TYR A 188 -32.67 9.07 6.48
C TYR A 188 -33.23 8.61 7.81
N THR A 189 -33.01 9.41 8.85
CA THR A 189 -33.74 9.30 10.11
C THR A 189 -35.21 9.55 9.80
N LEU A 190 -36.04 8.51 9.91
CA LEU A 190 -37.50 8.70 9.96
C LEU A 190 -37.82 9.38 11.29
N GLN A 191 -38.34 10.61 11.22
CA GLN A 191 -39.07 11.27 12.31
C GLN A 191 -40.47 10.66 12.45
#